data_AF-A0A1Y2IHT4-F1
#
_entry.id   AF-A0A1Y2IHT4-F1
#
_cell.length_a   1.000
_cell.length_b   1.000
_cell.length_c   1.000
_cell.angle_alpha   90.00
_cell.angle_beta   90.00
_cell.angle_gamma   90.00
#
_symmetry.space_group_name_H-M   'P 1'
#
loop_
_entity.id
_entity.type
_entity.pdbx_description
1 polymer ?
#
loop_
_entity_poly.entity_id
_entity_poly.type
_entity_poly.pdbx_seq_one_letter_code
_entity_poly.pdbx_strand_id
1 'polypeptide(L)'
;MTLLELDDDTLLHIFSLLPVGSILSLRQTCKRLDTLSRQRIVWQSACVDQVLGEGFPFPHRDSLAATSGALENLVVHALRLGTFWLSPSSEPKRTWEFQASSGTGVSHVRFLPGHGGRYVATVYKGIWSMISCWVIGDGGSVGPRKLADWAPKSAIFSGFVINSDPDSEATLATALQTGSGQRSIEILEITGLAGGDSAFRSICNIATSFRPIALKGDLIAFSDDAYETVVMNWRNNTFALLKGSQEPMDERFQYNRCLQVVFAQKSILVVRARSVELFPEPELQAAEGAYATYEPIGSHSFGWIDGVSVNQQCDPLSHAAGLAGSAEITPLSILLRAESDDPWASDVHKLEQFLLLPNPAFAEPTQASDTQPDTTVDAPQLFEPPTPPPALTAPYVFPPVRAERTASAIRGFLRCTNIVFGACGTALWIQPRPARAAHLTGYDLHSSVTQISDALDPAHAPLSEFAQAQQGTQRAKMKESLCAAVFAGPLQRCHPELETKARAIWAQPREGRNWTALDYDEDRGRVALGASDGSVTVLDFV
;
A
#
# COMPACT_ATOMS: atom_id res chain seq x y z
N MET A 1 -38.84 -35.26 -12.27
CA MET A 1 -37.49 -35.16 -12.85
C MET A 1 -36.54 -34.93 -11.71
N THR A 2 -35.62 -35.86 -11.45
CA THR A 2 -34.62 -35.69 -10.40
C THR A 2 -33.42 -34.91 -10.95
N LEU A 3 -32.71 -34.15 -10.10
CA LEU A 3 -31.52 -33.40 -10.52
C LEU A 3 -30.45 -34.32 -11.16
N LEU A 4 -30.44 -35.60 -10.77
CA LEU A 4 -29.52 -36.63 -11.28
C LEU A 4 -29.87 -37.12 -12.69
N GLU A 5 -31.04 -36.80 -13.24
CA GLU A 5 -31.44 -37.14 -14.61
C GLU A 5 -30.96 -36.11 -15.64
N LEU A 6 -30.50 -34.93 -15.19
CA LEU A 6 -29.96 -33.89 -16.07
C LEU A 6 -28.57 -34.29 -16.58
N ASP A 7 -28.19 -33.79 -17.75
CA ASP A 7 -26.83 -33.91 -18.28
C ASP A 7 -25.84 -33.01 -17.53
N ASP A 8 -24.54 -33.28 -17.70
CA ASP A 8 -23.48 -32.57 -16.97
C ASP A 8 -23.40 -31.07 -17.32
N ASP A 9 -23.69 -30.69 -18.58
CA ASP A 9 -23.65 -29.29 -19.01
C ASP A 9 -24.78 -28.48 -18.37
N THR A 10 -26.00 -29.04 -18.33
CA THR A 10 -27.12 -28.45 -17.60
C THR A 10 -26.81 -28.32 -16.11
N LEU A 11 -26.16 -29.32 -15.50
CA LEU A 11 -25.75 -29.25 -14.10
C LEU A 11 -24.67 -28.19 -13.85
N LEU A 12 -23.67 -28.06 -14.74
CA LEU A 12 -22.65 -27.03 -14.67
C LEU A 12 -23.26 -25.63 -14.82
N HIS A 13 -24.24 -25.47 -15.71
CA HIS A 13 -25.00 -24.23 -15.82
C HIS A 13 -25.78 -23.94 -14.53
N ILE A 14 -26.45 -24.92 -13.93
CA ILE A 14 -27.09 -24.75 -12.62
C ILE A 14 -26.07 -24.32 -11.57
N PHE A 15 -24.89 -24.97 -11.49
CA PHE A 15 -23.83 -24.57 -10.56
C PHE A 15 -23.37 -23.13 -10.75
N SER A 16 -23.27 -22.61 -11.98
CA SER A 16 -22.92 -21.20 -12.22
C SER A 16 -23.92 -20.20 -11.64
N LEU A 17 -25.19 -20.60 -11.47
CA LEU A 17 -26.25 -19.76 -10.94
C LEU A 17 -26.39 -19.86 -9.40
N LEU A 18 -25.67 -20.77 -8.75
CA LEU A 18 -25.81 -21.03 -7.32
C LEU A 18 -24.81 -20.22 -6.48
N PRO A 19 -25.23 -19.70 -5.31
CA PRO A 19 -24.30 -19.16 -4.34
C PRO A 19 -23.26 -20.20 -3.91
N VAL A 20 -22.02 -19.77 -3.65
CA VAL A 20 -20.92 -20.69 -3.26
C VAL A 20 -21.30 -21.60 -2.08
N GLY A 21 -22.04 -21.09 -1.09
CA GLY A 21 -22.54 -21.90 0.02
C GLY A 21 -23.40 -23.09 -0.44
N SER A 22 -24.29 -22.88 -1.41
CA SER A 22 -25.14 -23.92 -1.99
C SER A 22 -24.34 -24.91 -2.83
N ILE A 23 -23.33 -24.46 -3.58
CA ILE A 23 -22.41 -25.33 -4.33
C ILE A 23 -21.72 -26.31 -3.36
N LEU A 24 -21.20 -25.79 -2.25
CA LEU A 24 -20.54 -26.59 -1.21
C LEU A 24 -21.50 -27.55 -0.49
N SER A 25 -22.76 -27.17 -0.30
CA SER A 25 -23.78 -28.09 0.25
C SER A 25 -24.16 -29.20 -0.74
N LEU A 26 -24.38 -28.88 -2.02
CA LEU A 26 -24.70 -29.89 -3.06
C LEU A 26 -23.57 -30.89 -3.27
N ARG A 27 -22.32 -30.45 -3.16
CA ARG A 27 -21.15 -31.34 -3.18
C ARG A 27 -21.26 -32.50 -2.18
N GLN A 28 -21.87 -32.26 -1.02
CA GLN A 28 -21.96 -33.26 0.05
C GLN A 28 -23.06 -34.31 -0.18
N THR A 29 -23.87 -34.20 -1.24
CA THR A 29 -25.02 -35.09 -1.43
C THR A 29 -24.69 -36.37 -2.20
N CYS A 30 -23.87 -36.31 -3.27
CA CYS A 30 -23.47 -37.50 -4.03
C CYS A 30 -22.16 -37.30 -4.81
N LYS A 31 -21.52 -38.42 -5.22
CA LYS A 31 -20.22 -38.40 -5.92
C LYS A 31 -20.21 -37.64 -7.24
N ARG A 32 -21.31 -37.70 -8.01
CA ARG A 32 -21.43 -36.98 -9.30
C ARG A 32 -21.39 -35.48 -9.06
N LEU A 33 -22.19 -34.97 -8.11
CA LEU A 33 -22.21 -33.55 -7.76
C LEU A 33 -20.90 -33.11 -7.09
N ASP A 34 -20.25 -33.97 -6.30
CA ASP A 34 -18.90 -33.67 -5.80
C ASP A 34 -17.90 -33.46 -6.93
N THR A 35 -17.90 -34.35 -7.93
CA THR A 35 -17.00 -34.26 -9.09
C THR A 35 -17.28 -33.00 -9.92
N LEU A 36 -18.55 -32.72 -10.25
CA LEU A 36 -18.93 -31.56 -11.06
C LEU A 36 -18.67 -30.22 -10.33
N SER A 37 -18.97 -30.14 -9.03
CA SER A 37 -18.71 -28.93 -8.24
C SER A 37 -17.22 -28.60 -8.05
N ARG A 38 -16.31 -29.49 -8.44
CA ARG A 38 -14.85 -29.28 -8.41
C ARG A 38 -14.30 -28.87 -9.78
N GLN A 39 -15.14 -28.74 -10.80
CA GLN A 39 -14.70 -28.28 -12.11
C GLN A 39 -14.28 -26.81 -12.05
N ARG A 40 -13.21 -26.46 -12.78
CA ARG A 40 -12.67 -25.09 -12.78
C ARG A 40 -13.70 -24.07 -13.23
N ILE A 41 -14.52 -24.41 -14.23
CA ILE A 41 -15.54 -23.51 -14.79
C ILE A 41 -16.56 -23.04 -13.74
N VAL A 42 -16.92 -23.89 -12.78
CA VAL A 42 -17.83 -23.54 -11.67
C VAL A 42 -17.20 -22.44 -10.81
N TRP A 43 -15.94 -22.61 -10.42
CA TRP A 43 -15.23 -21.66 -9.57
C TRP A 43 -14.82 -20.39 -10.31
N GLN A 44 -14.60 -20.47 -11.62
CA GLN A 44 -14.37 -19.29 -12.46
C GLN A 44 -15.64 -18.44 -12.55
N SER A 45 -16.81 -19.04 -12.78
CA SER A 45 -18.09 -18.31 -12.75
C SER A 45 -18.34 -17.70 -11.37
N ALA A 46 -18.20 -18.48 -10.30
CA ALA A 46 -18.38 -17.97 -8.94
C ALA A 46 -17.39 -16.84 -8.60
N CYS A 47 -16.16 -16.90 -9.10
CA CYS A 47 -15.19 -15.82 -8.97
C CYS A 47 -15.69 -14.54 -9.66
N VAL A 48 -16.04 -14.63 -10.95
CA VAL A 48 -16.49 -13.47 -11.72
C VAL A 48 -17.77 -12.88 -11.12
N ASP A 49 -18.77 -13.71 -10.88
CA ASP A 49 -20.12 -13.26 -10.54
C ASP A 49 -20.24 -12.84 -9.06
N GLN A 50 -19.65 -13.61 -8.14
CA GLN A 50 -19.88 -13.45 -6.69
C GLN A 50 -18.70 -12.82 -5.94
N VAL A 51 -17.52 -12.67 -6.57
CA VAL A 51 -16.35 -12.04 -5.95
C VAL A 51 -16.01 -10.75 -6.68
N LEU A 52 -15.69 -10.84 -7.97
CA LEU A 52 -15.29 -9.68 -8.77
C LEU A 52 -16.48 -8.74 -9.02
N GLY A 53 -17.66 -9.31 -9.31
CA GLY A 53 -18.92 -8.57 -9.46
C GLY A 53 -19.37 -7.84 -8.21
N GLU A 54 -19.01 -8.35 -7.02
CA GLU A 54 -19.27 -7.71 -5.72
C GLU A 54 -18.13 -6.77 -5.28
N GLY A 55 -17.07 -6.63 -6.10
CA GLY A 55 -15.94 -5.76 -5.81
C GLY A 55 -15.10 -6.21 -4.61
N PHE A 56 -15.11 -7.50 -4.26
CA PHE A 56 -14.35 -8.04 -3.14
C PHE A 56 -12.84 -8.13 -3.44
N PRO A 57 -11.97 -7.89 -2.44
CA PRO A 57 -10.53 -8.15 -2.56
C PRO A 57 -10.22 -9.55 -3.06
N PHE A 58 -9.36 -9.64 -4.08
CA PHE A 58 -9.06 -10.91 -4.73
C PHE A 58 -7.66 -10.90 -5.39
N PRO A 59 -6.81 -11.92 -5.15
CA PRO A 59 -5.47 -12.00 -5.74
C PRO A 59 -5.53 -12.38 -7.21
N HIS A 60 -5.73 -11.39 -8.08
CA HIS A 60 -5.91 -11.58 -9.53
C HIS A 60 -4.78 -12.37 -10.17
N ARG A 61 -3.52 -12.09 -9.81
CA ARG A 61 -2.33 -12.71 -10.40
C ARG A 61 -2.28 -14.22 -10.14
N ASP A 62 -2.62 -14.64 -8.92
CA ASP A 62 -2.62 -16.05 -8.52
C ASP A 62 -3.72 -16.85 -9.22
N SER A 63 -4.84 -16.20 -9.56
CA SER A 63 -6.05 -16.87 -10.07
C SER A 63 -5.91 -17.45 -11.48
N LEU A 64 -5.13 -16.81 -12.35
CA LEU A 64 -4.95 -17.22 -13.74
C LEU A 64 -4.27 -18.58 -13.84
N ALA A 65 -3.24 -18.81 -13.00
CA ALA A 65 -2.48 -20.05 -12.95
C ALA A 65 -2.99 -21.06 -11.90
N ALA A 66 -3.92 -20.66 -11.03
CA ALA A 66 -4.44 -21.52 -9.96
C ALA A 66 -5.04 -22.82 -10.51
N THR A 67 -4.82 -23.94 -9.83
CA THR A 67 -5.61 -25.17 -10.06
C THR A 67 -7.06 -24.96 -9.64
N SER A 68 -7.99 -25.85 -10.03
CA SER A 68 -9.40 -25.72 -9.63
C SER A 68 -9.58 -25.63 -8.11
N GLY A 69 -8.92 -26.51 -7.35
CA GLY A 69 -8.99 -26.48 -5.88
C GLY A 69 -8.33 -25.24 -5.27
N ALA A 70 -7.27 -24.71 -5.88
CA ALA A 70 -6.68 -23.45 -5.44
C ALA A 70 -7.62 -22.27 -5.71
N LEU A 71 -8.26 -22.22 -6.88
CA LEU A 71 -9.24 -21.19 -7.23
C LEU A 71 -10.46 -21.24 -6.30
N GLU A 72 -10.97 -22.43 -6.00
CA GLU A 72 -12.02 -22.62 -4.99
C GLU A 72 -11.64 -21.98 -3.64
N ASN A 73 -10.44 -22.27 -3.14
CA ASN A 73 -9.97 -21.71 -1.88
C ASN A 73 -9.87 -20.18 -1.93
N LEU A 74 -9.40 -19.62 -3.04
CA LEU A 74 -9.32 -18.18 -3.25
C LEU A 74 -10.71 -17.53 -3.27
N VAL A 75 -11.67 -18.12 -3.97
CA VAL A 75 -13.06 -17.63 -4.03
C VAL A 75 -13.70 -17.66 -2.64
N VAL A 76 -13.61 -18.79 -1.93
CA VAL A 76 -14.16 -18.92 -0.57
C VAL A 76 -13.50 -17.93 0.39
N HIS A 77 -12.19 -17.73 0.27
CA HIS A 77 -11.45 -16.76 1.06
C HIS A 77 -11.93 -15.33 0.80
N ALA A 78 -12.01 -14.92 -0.47
CA ALA A 78 -12.44 -13.58 -0.86
C ALA A 78 -13.88 -13.29 -0.43
N LEU A 79 -14.80 -14.25 -0.52
CA LEU A 79 -16.17 -14.10 0.01
C LEU A 79 -16.19 -13.86 1.52
N ARG A 80 -15.36 -14.59 2.28
CA ARG A 80 -15.23 -14.37 3.74
C ARG A 80 -14.66 -12.99 4.04
N LEU A 81 -13.72 -12.53 3.22
CA LEU A 81 -13.09 -11.23 3.38
C LEU A 81 -14.04 -10.09 3.01
N GLY A 82 -14.80 -10.23 1.93
CA GLY A 82 -15.92 -9.34 1.59
C GLY A 82 -16.89 -9.24 2.76
N THR A 83 -17.32 -10.39 3.31
CA THR A 83 -18.19 -10.43 4.50
C THR A 83 -17.58 -9.71 5.70
N PHE A 84 -16.27 -9.84 5.94
CA PHE A 84 -15.57 -9.10 7.00
C PHE A 84 -15.75 -7.59 6.82
N TRP A 85 -15.53 -7.07 5.60
CA TRP A 85 -15.64 -5.66 5.29
C TRP A 85 -17.07 -5.13 5.37
N LEU A 86 -18.04 -5.90 4.86
CA LEU A 86 -19.46 -5.56 4.89
C LEU A 86 -20.03 -5.54 6.32
N SER A 87 -19.49 -6.35 7.23
CA SER A 87 -19.99 -6.45 8.60
C SER A 87 -19.34 -5.40 9.52
N PRO A 88 -20.12 -4.51 10.19
CA PRO A 88 -19.60 -3.41 11.00
C PRO A 88 -18.91 -3.83 12.29
N SER A 89 -19.11 -5.06 12.75
CA SER A 89 -18.61 -5.59 14.03
C SER A 89 -17.61 -6.74 13.85
N SER A 90 -17.04 -6.89 12.66
CA SER A 90 -16.06 -7.96 12.41
C SER A 90 -14.73 -7.69 13.11
N GLU A 91 -14.20 -8.73 13.75
CA GLU A 91 -12.86 -8.74 14.36
C GLU A 91 -11.93 -9.70 13.58
N PRO A 92 -10.60 -9.49 13.64
CA PRO A 92 -9.65 -10.45 13.08
C PRO A 92 -9.86 -11.84 13.66
N LYS A 93 -9.87 -12.87 12.80
CA LYS A 93 -10.08 -14.26 13.25
C LYS A 93 -8.84 -14.87 13.84
N ARG A 94 -7.66 -14.48 13.35
CA ARG A 94 -6.37 -15.03 13.79
C ARG A 94 -5.39 -13.90 14.04
N THR A 95 -4.58 -14.11 15.07
CA THR A 95 -3.53 -13.19 15.48
C THR A 95 -2.27 -13.96 15.80
N TRP A 96 -1.15 -13.56 15.21
CA TRP A 96 0.18 -14.06 15.55
C TRP A 96 1.03 -12.92 16.10
N GLU A 97 1.83 -13.21 17.10
CA GLU A 97 2.79 -12.27 17.64
C GLU A 97 4.17 -12.93 17.65
N PHE A 98 5.19 -12.22 17.19
CA PHE A 98 6.57 -12.68 17.26
C PHE A 98 7.52 -11.52 17.55
N GLN A 99 8.67 -11.84 18.14
CA GLN A 99 9.69 -10.85 18.48
C GLN A 99 10.65 -10.70 17.30
N ALA A 100 10.59 -9.56 16.59
CA ALA A 100 11.51 -9.31 15.47
C ALA A 100 12.89 -8.83 15.95
N SER A 101 12.92 -8.02 17.01
CA SER A 101 14.13 -7.48 17.64
C SER A 101 13.95 -7.34 19.15
N SER A 102 14.97 -7.63 19.95
CA SER A 102 14.91 -7.45 21.41
C SER A 102 15.24 -6.01 21.80
N GLY A 103 14.21 -5.21 22.08
CA GLY A 103 14.38 -3.86 22.66
C GLY A 103 14.62 -2.73 21.66
N THR A 104 14.57 -3.00 20.36
CA THR A 104 14.59 -1.96 19.30
C THR A 104 13.27 -1.99 18.54
N GLY A 105 12.63 -0.82 18.39
CA GLY A 105 11.37 -0.70 17.67
C GLY A 105 11.46 -1.08 16.18
N VAL A 106 10.38 -1.66 15.67
CA VAL A 106 10.23 -2.00 14.25
C VAL A 106 9.89 -0.72 13.47
N SER A 107 10.84 -0.22 12.70
CA SER A 107 10.66 0.99 11.88
C SER A 107 9.86 0.74 10.59
N HIS A 108 9.98 -0.44 10.00
CA HIS A 108 9.19 -0.85 8.83
C HIS A 108 8.79 -2.31 8.97
N VAL A 109 7.58 -2.63 8.52
CA VAL A 109 7.08 -3.97 8.30
C VAL A 109 6.42 -3.96 6.94
N ARG A 110 6.69 -4.95 6.08
CA ARG A 110 6.10 -5.05 4.75
C ARG A 110 5.88 -6.50 4.35
N PHE A 111 4.73 -6.82 3.75
CA PHE A 111 4.53 -8.07 3.03
C PHE A 111 5.38 -8.08 1.75
N LEU A 112 5.92 -9.24 1.39
CA LEU A 112 6.62 -9.42 0.13
C LEU A 112 5.62 -9.85 -0.96
N PRO A 113 5.42 -9.05 -2.02
CA PRO A 113 4.54 -9.40 -3.14
C PRO A 113 4.90 -10.75 -3.76
N GLY A 114 3.91 -11.45 -4.32
CA GLY A 114 4.15 -12.67 -5.11
C GLY A 114 4.30 -13.95 -4.31
N HIS A 115 4.37 -13.85 -2.99
CA HIS A 115 4.58 -15.00 -2.14
C HIS A 115 3.33 -15.38 -1.33
N GLY A 116 2.15 -15.04 -1.85
CA GLY A 116 0.84 -15.38 -1.27
C GLY A 116 0.62 -14.80 0.13
N GLY A 117 1.20 -13.64 0.44
CA GLY A 117 1.10 -13.02 1.77
C GLY A 117 1.76 -13.80 2.90
N ARG A 118 2.65 -14.77 2.57
CA ARG A 118 3.32 -15.63 3.55
C ARG A 118 4.64 -15.07 4.06
N TYR A 119 5.19 -14.05 3.42
CA TYR A 119 6.50 -13.54 3.78
C TYR A 119 6.41 -12.08 4.17
N VAL A 120 7.07 -11.72 5.26
CA VAL A 120 7.14 -10.36 5.78
C VAL A 120 8.59 -9.95 5.99
N ALA A 121 8.95 -8.80 5.47
CA ALA A 121 10.19 -8.11 5.76
C ALA A 121 10.00 -7.14 6.94
N THR A 122 10.93 -7.15 7.88
CA THR A 122 10.96 -6.22 9.01
C THR A 122 12.26 -5.44 9.03
N VAL A 123 12.20 -4.16 9.35
CA VAL A 123 13.37 -3.30 9.53
C VAL A 123 13.33 -2.69 10.91
N TYR A 124 14.41 -2.79 11.67
CA TYR A 124 14.58 -2.12 12.94
C TYR A 124 15.90 -1.33 12.97
N LYS A 125 15.87 -0.18 13.66
CA LYS A 125 16.95 0.80 13.70
C LYS A 125 17.52 0.87 15.12
N GLY A 126 18.50 0.04 15.41
CA GLY A 126 19.21 0.03 16.70
C GLY A 126 20.58 0.69 16.57
N ILE A 127 21.55 0.27 17.39
CA ILE A 127 22.97 0.58 17.17
C ILE A 127 23.41 0.12 15.77
N TRP A 128 22.85 -1.01 15.34
CA TRP A 128 22.99 -1.56 13.99
C TRP A 128 21.58 -1.67 13.40
N SER A 129 21.41 -1.25 12.16
CA SER A 129 20.15 -1.48 11.45
C SER A 129 20.17 -2.88 10.84
N MET A 130 19.04 -3.60 10.91
CA MET A 130 18.92 -4.94 10.34
C MET A 130 17.59 -5.09 9.62
N ILE A 131 17.65 -5.79 8.49
CA ILE A 131 16.49 -6.29 7.76
C ILE A 131 16.36 -7.78 8.09
N SER A 132 15.15 -8.25 8.33
CA SER A 132 14.88 -9.68 8.50
C SER A 132 13.69 -10.09 7.65
N CYS A 133 13.77 -11.27 7.03
CA CYS A 133 12.66 -11.90 6.32
C CYS A 133 12.07 -13.00 7.20
N TRP A 134 10.74 -13.05 7.28
CA TRP A 134 9.99 -13.99 8.09
C TRP A 134 8.99 -14.73 7.21
N VAL A 135 8.83 -16.03 7.44
CA VAL A 135 7.68 -16.77 6.94
C VAL A 135 6.59 -16.80 8.02
N ILE A 136 5.38 -16.44 7.63
CA ILE A 136 4.16 -16.48 8.40
C ILE A 136 3.37 -17.67 7.86
N GLY A 137 3.09 -18.66 8.72
CA GLY A 137 2.34 -19.84 8.30
C GLY A 137 0.89 -19.50 7.94
N ASP A 138 0.22 -20.37 7.18
CA ASP A 138 -1.20 -20.22 6.80
C ASP A 138 -2.18 -20.55 7.94
N GLY A 139 -1.73 -20.35 9.19
CA GLY A 139 -2.45 -20.66 10.42
C GLY A 139 -2.41 -22.13 10.86
N GLY A 140 -1.41 -22.89 10.40
CA GLY A 140 -1.04 -24.15 11.04
C GLY A 140 -0.38 -23.95 12.41
N SER A 141 -0.01 -25.04 13.07
CA SER A 141 0.70 -25.04 14.36
C SER A 141 2.11 -24.43 14.32
N VAL A 142 2.65 -24.19 13.12
CA VAL A 142 3.99 -23.62 12.93
C VAL A 142 3.88 -22.10 12.99
N GLY A 143 4.38 -21.52 14.08
CA GLY A 143 4.45 -20.07 14.26
C GLY A 143 5.41 -19.38 13.28
N PRO A 144 5.44 -18.03 13.28
CA PRO A 144 6.34 -17.25 12.44
C PRO A 144 7.80 -17.66 12.62
N ARG A 145 8.54 -17.83 11.52
CA ARG A 145 9.93 -18.26 11.53
C ARG A 145 10.80 -17.28 10.75
N LYS A 146 11.93 -16.86 11.35
CA LYS A 146 12.94 -16.06 10.66
C LYS A 146 13.62 -16.92 9.60
N LEU A 147 13.70 -16.42 8.37
CA LEU A 147 14.34 -17.08 7.24
C LEU A 147 15.74 -16.56 6.99
N ALA A 148 15.89 -15.24 6.96
CA ALA A 148 17.12 -14.56 6.60
C ALA A 148 17.24 -13.25 7.37
N ASP A 149 18.47 -12.81 7.60
CA ASP A 149 18.80 -11.49 8.11
C ASP A 149 19.87 -10.81 7.25
N TRP A 150 19.86 -9.48 7.29
CA TRP A 150 20.84 -8.65 6.62
C TRP A 150 21.18 -7.43 7.47
N ALA A 151 22.42 -7.39 7.94
CA ALA A 151 22.94 -6.36 8.82
C ALA A 151 24.33 -5.92 8.34
N PRO A 152 24.41 -4.97 7.39
CA PRO A 152 25.67 -4.38 6.97
C PRO A 152 26.37 -3.74 8.17
N LYS A 153 27.68 -3.94 8.27
CA LYS A 153 28.45 -3.44 9.41
C LYS A 153 28.48 -1.91 9.42
N SER A 154 28.18 -1.31 10.57
CA SER A 154 28.29 0.12 10.85
C SER A 154 27.44 0.98 9.92
N ALA A 155 26.28 0.44 9.51
CA ALA A 155 25.35 1.11 8.61
C ALA A 155 24.02 1.42 9.31
N ILE A 156 23.50 2.60 9.02
CA ILE A 156 22.20 3.09 9.47
C ILE A 156 21.27 3.17 8.27
N PHE A 157 20.04 2.67 8.41
CA PHE A 157 19.04 2.76 7.33
C PHE A 157 18.23 4.05 7.41
N SER A 158 18.21 4.78 6.30
CA SER A 158 17.48 6.05 6.16
C SER A 158 16.24 5.95 5.26
N GLY A 159 16.12 4.90 4.44
CA GLY A 159 14.96 4.63 3.58
C GLY A 159 14.81 3.13 3.29
N PHE A 160 13.60 2.68 2.99
CA PHE A 160 13.28 1.27 2.76
C PHE A 160 12.04 1.14 1.87
N VAL A 161 12.13 0.31 0.84
CA VAL A 161 11.01 0.01 -0.08
C VAL A 161 11.05 -1.44 -0.53
N ILE A 162 9.89 -2.06 -0.74
CA ILE A 162 9.74 -3.40 -1.33
C ILE A 162 9.43 -3.25 -2.82
N ASN A 163 9.90 -4.20 -3.63
CA ASN A 163 9.52 -4.25 -5.03
C ASN A 163 8.05 -4.63 -5.19
N SER A 164 7.29 -3.76 -5.83
CA SER A 164 5.89 -3.99 -6.15
C SER A 164 5.68 -5.03 -7.25
N ASP A 165 6.71 -5.34 -8.04
CA ASP A 165 6.67 -6.44 -9.00
C ASP A 165 7.18 -7.75 -8.36
N PRO A 166 6.29 -8.72 -8.08
CA PRO A 166 6.65 -10.00 -7.50
C PRO A 166 7.54 -10.91 -8.35
N ASP A 167 7.60 -10.69 -9.66
CA ASP A 167 8.41 -11.54 -10.55
C ASP A 167 9.84 -11.00 -10.71
N SER A 168 10.14 -9.85 -10.09
CA SER A 168 11.47 -9.25 -10.14
C SER A 168 12.45 -9.97 -9.22
N GLU A 169 13.71 -10.11 -9.66
CA GLU A 169 14.79 -10.56 -8.79
C GLU A 169 15.11 -9.55 -7.67
N ALA A 170 14.92 -8.26 -7.94
CA ALA A 170 15.06 -7.23 -6.91
C ALA A 170 13.88 -7.35 -5.95
N THR A 171 14.12 -7.79 -4.71
CA THR A 171 13.06 -7.93 -3.73
C THR A 171 12.79 -6.63 -2.98
N LEU A 172 13.85 -5.90 -2.61
CA LEU A 172 13.73 -4.67 -1.85
C LEU A 172 14.93 -3.74 -2.07
N ALA A 173 14.79 -2.47 -1.71
CA ALA A 173 15.87 -1.51 -1.68
C ALA A 173 15.90 -0.74 -0.36
N THR A 174 17.10 -0.39 0.08
CA THR A 174 17.33 0.33 1.34
C THR A 174 18.43 1.37 1.17
N ALA A 175 18.26 2.56 1.76
CA ALA A 175 19.31 3.59 1.80
C ALA A 175 20.17 3.42 3.04
N LEU A 176 21.48 3.29 2.85
CA LEU A 176 22.48 3.11 3.89
C LEU A 176 23.29 4.38 4.05
N GLN A 177 23.63 4.67 5.30
CA GLN A 177 24.72 5.57 5.65
C GLN A 177 25.73 4.79 6.46
N THR A 178 26.96 4.66 5.95
CA THR A 178 28.04 3.97 6.65
C THR A 178 28.76 4.92 7.62
N GLY A 179 29.52 4.35 8.55
CA GLY A 179 30.36 5.13 9.48
C GLY A 179 31.39 6.04 8.80
N SER A 180 31.73 5.83 7.53
CA SER A 180 32.59 6.74 6.74
C SER A 180 31.85 7.98 6.23
N GLY A 181 30.52 8.06 6.42
CA GLY A 181 29.67 9.12 5.86
C GLY A 181 29.20 8.86 4.44
N GLN A 182 29.67 7.78 3.80
CA GLN A 182 29.20 7.38 2.47
C GLN A 182 27.71 7.00 2.53
N ARG A 183 26.94 7.52 1.56
CA ARG A 183 25.53 7.22 1.39
C ARG A 183 25.33 6.46 0.07
N SER A 184 24.52 5.41 0.13
CA SER A 184 24.17 4.61 -1.03
C SER A 184 22.82 3.93 -0.85
N ILE A 185 22.23 3.49 -1.95
CA ILE A 185 21.08 2.59 -1.96
C ILE A 185 21.58 1.19 -2.32
N GLU A 186 21.24 0.19 -1.51
CA GLU A 186 21.46 -1.23 -1.82
C GLU A 186 20.15 -1.85 -2.28
N ILE A 187 20.16 -2.50 -3.44
CA ILE A 187 19.06 -3.33 -3.93
C ILE A 187 19.39 -4.77 -3.59
N LEU A 188 18.47 -5.43 -2.90
CA LEU A 188 18.65 -6.78 -2.38
C LEU A 188 17.66 -7.75 -3.01
N GLU A 189 18.14 -8.96 -3.25
CA GLU A 189 17.37 -10.16 -3.58
C GLU A 189 17.32 -11.09 -2.36
N ILE A 190 16.21 -11.82 -2.19
CA ILE A 190 16.13 -12.91 -1.22
C ILE A 190 16.25 -14.26 -1.95
N THR A 191 17.40 -14.90 -1.83
CA THR A 191 17.66 -16.23 -2.39
C THR A 191 17.16 -17.33 -1.46
N GLY A 192 16.84 -18.52 -2.00
CA GLY A 192 16.62 -19.73 -1.18
C GLY A 192 15.22 -19.92 -0.59
N LEU A 193 14.22 -19.12 -0.98
CA LEU A 193 12.86 -19.17 -0.41
C LEU A 193 12.14 -20.53 -0.60
N ALA A 194 12.52 -21.31 -1.60
CA ALA A 194 11.90 -22.59 -1.96
C ALA A 194 12.42 -23.80 -1.14
N GLY A 195 13.11 -23.58 -0.01
CA GLY A 195 13.57 -24.65 0.89
C GLY A 195 15.10 -24.79 1.01
N GLY A 196 15.86 -23.82 0.52
CA GLY A 196 17.30 -23.71 0.78
C GLY A 196 17.62 -22.79 1.95
N ASP A 197 18.92 -22.59 2.19
CA ASP A 197 19.41 -21.57 3.12
C ASP A 197 19.03 -20.19 2.58
N SER A 198 18.00 -19.60 3.17
CA SER A 198 17.51 -18.30 2.75
C SER A 198 18.50 -17.20 3.17
N ALA A 199 18.86 -16.33 2.24
CA ALA A 199 19.82 -15.26 2.48
C ALA A 199 19.48 -14.03 1.65
N PHE A 200 19.90 -12.85 2.14
CA PHE A 200 19.86 -11.63 1.37
C PHE A 200 21.16 -11.47 0.56
N ARG A 201 21.02 -11.14 -0.72
CA ARG A 201 22.12 -10.86 -1.64
C ARG A 201 21.99 -9.44 -2.18
N SER A 202 23.05 -8.63 -2.07
CA SER A 202 23.09 -7.36 -2.79
C SER A 202 23.33 -7.63 -4.28
N ILE A 203 22.47 -7.05 -5.12
CA ILE A 203 22.53 -7.18 -6.59
C ILE A 203 22.87 -5.86 -7.27
N CYS A 204 22.69 -4.72 -6.59
CA CYS A 204 23.05 -3.40 -7.10
C CYS A 204 23.33 -2.43 -5.94
N ASN A 205 24.34 -1.59 -6.10
CA ASN A 205 24.66 -0.46 -5.20
C ASN A 205 24.63 0.84 -6.01
N ILE A 206 23.86 1.82 -5.54
CA ILE A 206 23.73 3.15 -6.16
C ILE A 206 24.31 4.17 -5.19
N ALA A 207 25.42 4.82 -5.55
CA ALA A 207 26.02 5.89 -4.75
C ALA A 207 25.16 7.16 -4.83
N THR A 208 24.42 7.47 -3.75
CA THR A 208 23.53 8.63 -3.70
C THR A 208 23.19 8.99 -2.25
N SER A 209 22.87 10.26 -2.00
CA SER A 209 22.31 10.73 -0.73
C SER A 209 20.79 10.65 -0.66
N PHE A 210 20.13 10.25 -1.75
CA PHE A 210 18.67 10.19 -1.88
C PHE A 210 18.13 8.93 -1.19
N ARG A 211 16.82 8.91 -0.93
CA ARG A 211 16.14 7.77 -0.30
C ARG A 211 15.27 7.03 -1.30
N PRO A 212 15.28 5.69 -1.32
CA PRO A 212 14.38 4.93 -2.19
C PRO A 212 12.94 5.12 -1.71
N ILE A 213 12.05 5.43 -2.66
CA ILE A 213 10.64 5.70 -2.41
C ILE A 213 9.76 4.63 -3.08
N ALA A 214 10.10 4.20 -4.29
CA ALA A 214 9.39 3.17 -5.03
C ALA A 214 10.35 2.21 -5.74
N LEU A 215 9.95 0.93 -5.85
CA LEU A 215 10.64 -0.09 -6.62
C LEU A 215 9.58 -0.93 -7.35
N LYS A 216 9.71 -1.06 -8.68
CA LYS A 216 8.78 -1.81 -9.54
C LYS A 216 9.55 -2.46 -10.68
N GLY A 217 9.71 -3.78 -10.63
CA GLY A 217 10.51 -4.51 -11.61
C GLY A 217 11.96 -4.02 -11.57
N ASP A 218 12.45 -3.61 -12.74
CA ASP A 218 13.79 -3.05 -12.90
C ASP A 218 13.86 -1.53 -12.63
N LEU A 219 12.73 -0.87 -12.33
CA LEU A 219 12.66 0.58 -12.08
C LEU A 219 12.70 0.88 -10.58
N ILE A 220 13.58 1.80 -10.19
CA ILE A 220 13.64 2.38 -8.85
C ILE A 220 13.44 3.89 -8.94
N ALA A 221 12.63 4.44 -8.04
CA ALA A 221 12.52 5.87 -7.82
C ALA A 221 13.09 6.22 -6.45
N PHE A 222 13.98 7.20 -6.40
CA PHE A 222 14.55 7.71 -5.17
C PHE A 222 14.55 9.24 -5.17
N SER A 223 14.35 9.84 -4.01
CA SER A 223 14.12 11.27 -3.88
C SER A 223 14.93 11.87 -2.74
N ASP A 224 15.22 13.16 -2.87
CA ASP A 224 15.65 14.01 -1.77
C ASP A 224 14.46 14.52 -0.96
N ASP A 225 14.75 15.41 0.01
CA ASP A 225 13.76 16.10 0.84
C ASP A 225 13.33 17.47 0.31
N ALA A 226 13.83 17.85 -0.87
CA ALA A 226 13.50 19.11 -1.51
C ALA A 226 12.46 18.85 -2.62
N TYR A 227 12.91 18.76 -3.87
CA TYR A 227 12.04 18.70 -5.04
C TYR A 227 12.58 17.77 -6.14
N GLU A 228 13.69 17.06 -5.91
CA GLU A 228 14.30 16.20 -6.93
C GLU A 228 13.92 14.74 -6.70
N THR A 229 13.50 14.08 -7.77
CA THR A 229 13.24 12.63 -7.78
C THR A 229 13.92 12.03 -9.00
N VAL A 230 14.76 11.02 -8.79
CA VAL A 230 15.41 10.27 -9.86
C VAL A 230 14.64 8.99 -10.11
N VAL A 231 14.38 8.71 -11.38
CA VAL A 231 13.85 7.43 -11.84
C VAL A 231 14.96 6.72 -12.59
N MET A 232 15.29 5.51 -12.17
CA MET A 232 16.41 4.76 -12.71
C MET A 232 15.99 3.33 -13.03
N ASN A 233 16.37 2.83 -14.20
CA ASN A 233 16.43 1.40 -14.45
C ASN A 233 17.77 0.90 -13.90
N TRP A 234 17.72 0.20 -12.76
CA TRP A 234 18.94 -0.19 -12.04
C TRP A 234 19.74 -1.28 -12.74
N ARG A 235 19.09 -2.09 -13.60
CA ARG A 235 19.75 -3.15 -14.39
C ARG A 235 20.57 -2.55 -15.52
N ASN A 236 20.00 -1.58 -16.22
CA ASN A 236 20.59 -0.98 -17.42
C ASN A 236 21.42 0.28 -17.12
N ASN A 237 21.43 0.74 -15.86
CA ASN A 237 22.08 1.98 -15.44
C ASN A 237 21.66 3.20 -16.29
N THR A 238 20.36 3.29 -16.57
CA THR A 238 19.75 4.44 -17.28
C THR A 238 18.82 5.18 -16.31
N PHE A 239 18.78 6.50 -16.39
CA PHE A 239 17.95 7.30 -15.49
C PHE A 239 17.45 8.60 -16.12
N ALA A 240 16.50 9.22 -15.44
CA ALA A 240 15.97 10.54 -15.70
C ALA A 240 15.73 11.29 -14.38
N LEU A 241 15.83 12.61 -14.43
CA LEU A 241 15.54 13.49 -13.30
C LEU A 241 14.13 14.08 -13.45
N LEU A 242 13.29 13.87 -12.45
CA LEU A 242 12.02 14.55 -12.29
C LEU A 242 12.23 15.71 -11.32
N LYS A 243 12.07 16.94 -11.81
CA LYS A 243 12.27 18.16 -11.03
C LYS A 243 10.91 18.75 -10.70
N GLY A 244 10.58 18.79 -9.41
CA GLY A 244 9.34 19.39 -8.93
C GLY A 244 9.31 20.90 -9.13
N SER A 245 8.10 21.45 -9.12
CA SER A 245 7.86 22.89 -9.18
C SER A 245 8.52 23.58 -7.97
N GLN A 246 9.56 24.39 -8.22
CA GLN A 246 10.25 25.15 -7.18
C GLN A 246 9.36 26.31 -6.72
N GLU A 247 8.53 26.09 -5.70
CA GLU A 247 8.09 27.20 -4.88
C GLU A 247 9.21 27.55 -3.89
N PRO A 248 9.64 28.82 -3.79
CA PRO A 248 10.57 29.26 -2.76
C PRO A 248 9.89 29.13 -1.40
N MET A 249 9.96 27.92 -0.85
CA MET A 249 9.50 27.61 0.49
C MET A 249 10.50 28.19 1.49
N ASP A 250 9.98 28.81 2.54
CA ASP A 250 10.77 29.38 3.61
C ASP A 250 11.63 28.26 4.24
N GLU A 251 12.94 28.28 4.00
CA GLU A 251 13.91 27.19 4.31
C GLU A 251 13.91 26.77 5.79
N ARG A 252 13.31 27.58 6.65
CA ARG A 252 13.42 27.47 8.11
C ARG A 252 12.53 26.40 8.74
N PHE A 253 11.47 25.94 8.05
CA PHE A 253 10.45 25.14 8.73
C PHE A 253 9.88 23.93 7.98
N GLN A 254 10.27 23.63 6.74
CA GLN A 254 9.47 22.69 5.93
C GLN A 254 10.28 21.59 5.26
N TYR A 255 10.11 20.36 5.75
CA TYR A 255 10.54 19.14 5.09
C TYR A 255 9.51 18.78 4.00
N ASN A 256 9.79 19.09 2.72
CA ASN A 256 8.96 18.62 1.60
C ASN A 256 9.33 17.18 1.18
N ARG A 257 9.46 16.30 2.18
CA ARG A 257 9.89 14.91 1.97
C ARG A 257 8.99 14.22 0.96
N CYS A 258 9.59 13.45 0.05
CA CYS A 258 8.81 12.57 -0.81
C CYS A 258 8.21 11.43 0.02
N LEU A 259 6.89 11.29 -0.03
CA LEU A 259 6.12 10.29 0.73
C LEU A 259 5.89 9.03 -0.10
N GLN A 260 5.57 9.18 -1.38
CA GLN A 260 5.29 8.07 -2.28
C GLN A 260 5.58 8.46 -3.74
N VAL A 261 6.01 7.49 -4.55
CA VAL A 261 6.08 7.59 -6.01
C VAL A 261 5.27 6.44 -6.58
N VAL A 262 4.42 6.71 -7.57
CA VAL A 262 3.61 5.71 -8.26
C VAL A 262 3.95 5.69 -9.73
N PHE A 263 4.42 4.53 -10.21
CA PHE A 263 4.61 4.25 -11.63
C PHE A 263 3.25 3.90 -12.26
N ALA A 264 2.60 4.92 -12.83
CA ALA A 264 1.29 4.82 -13.47
C ALA A 264 1.43 4.58 -14.99
N GLN A 265 0.30 4.37 -15.68
CA GLN A 265 0.33 4.19 -17.13
C GLN A 265 0.81 5.49 -17.79
N LYS A 266 1.93 5.42 -18.52
CA LYS A 266 2.52 6.54 -19.28
C LYS A 266 2.80 7.81 -18.47
N SER A 267 2.92 7.68 -17.15
CA SER A 267 3.18 8.80 -16.24
C SER A 267 3.73 8.35 -14.90
N ILE A 268 4.29 9.29 -14.15
CA ILE A 268 4.79 9.07 -12.80
C ILE A 268 4.15 10.10 -11.88
N LEU A 269 3.47 9.62 -10.83
CA LEU A 269 2.91 10.50 -9.80
C LEU A 269 3.89 10.56 -8.63
N VAL A 270 4.37 11.76 -8.31
CA VAL A 270 5.24 12.03 -7.16
C VAL A 270 4.41 12.74 -6.09
N VAL A 271 4.34 12.15 -4.90
CA VAL A 271 3.63 12.70 -3.76
C VAL A 271 4.62 13.09 -2.69
N ARG A 272 4.65 14.38 -2.37
CA ARG A 272 5.48 14.98 -1.32
C ARG A 272 4.60 15.46 -0.16
N ALA A 273 5.23 15.87 0.93
CA ALA A 273 4.52 16.38 2.11
C ALA A 273 3.70 17.66 1.82
N ARG A 274 4.03 18.41 0.76
CA ARG A 274 3.33 19.65 0.37
C ARG A 274 2.61 19.61 -0.97
N SER A 275 2.94 18.66 -1.84
CA SER A 275 2.47 18.67 -3.22
C SER A 275 2.26 17.27 -3.76
N VAL A 276 1.41 17.19 -4.77
CA VAL A 276 1.27 16.05 -5.68
C VAL A 276 1.53 16.54 -7.08
N GLU A 277 2.47 15.90 -7.73
CA GLU A 277 3.00 16.30 -9.03
C GLU A 277 2.90 15.11 -9.99
N LEU A 278 2.34 15.34 -11.18
CA LEU A 278 2.24 14.37 -12.24
C LEU A 278 3.32 14.68 -13.29
N PHE A 279 4.14 13.70 -13.62
CA PHE A 279 5.17 13.77 -14.65
C PHE A 279 4.81 12.86 -15.83
N PRO A 280 5.23 13.21 -17.06
CA PRO A 280 5.16 12.27 -18.17
C PRO A 280 6.05 11.05 -17.90
N GLU A 281 5.83 9.93 -18.60
CA GLU A 281 6.77 8.82 -18.59
C GLU A 281 8.13 9.29 -19.14
N PRO A 282 9.22 9.27 -18.35
CA PRO A 282 10.49 9.78 -18.79
C PRO A 282 11.21 8.78 -19.69
N GLU A 283 11.83 9.26 -20.76
CA GLU A 283 12.84 8.50 -21.47
C GLU A 283 14.12 8.43 -20.63
N LEU A 284 14.53 7.20 -20.29
CA LEU A 284 15.71 6.95 -19.47
C LEU A 284 16.97 6.97 -20.34
N GLN A 285 17.99 7.72 -19.92
CA GLN A 285 19.25 7.87 -20.65
C GLN A 285 20.41 7.28 -19.85
N ALA A 286 21.47 6.83 -20.53
CA ALA A 286 22.63 6.24 -19.89
C ALA A 286 23.40 7.26 -19.04
N ALA A 287 24.00 6.80 -17.94
CA ALA A 287 24.69 7.65 -16.97
C ALA A 287 25.89 8.45 -17.50
N GLU A 288 26.44 8.07 -18.65
CA GLU A 288 27.60 8.75 -19.26
C GLU A 288 27.20 10.06 -19.97
N GLY A 289 25.91 10.27 -20.24
CA GLY A 289 25.38 11.45 -20.91
C GLY A 289 24.84 12.53 -19.97
N ALA A 290 24.45 13.67 -20.55
CA ALA A 290 23.57 14.60 -19.84
C ALA A 290 22.23 13.90 -19.59
N TYR A 291 21.76 13.90 -18.35
CA TYR A 291 20.48 13.27 -18.02
C TYR A 291 19.31 14.16 -18.48
N ALA A 292 18.26 13.51 -18.96
CA ALA A 292 17.00 14.19 -19.26
C ALA A 292 16.35 14.68 -17.96
N THR A 293 15.98 15.96 -17.93
CA THR A 293 15.23 16.57 -16.82
C THR A 293 13.80 16.84 -17.28
N TYR A 294 12.83 16.40 -16.49
CA TYR A 294 11.41 16.54 -16.76
C TYR A 294 10.76 17.42 -15.69
N GLU A 295 9.93 18.36 -16.15
CA GLU A 295 9.08 19.18 -15.32
C GLU A 295 7.68 18.53 -15.19
N PRO A 296 6.92 18.83 -14.14
CA PRO A 296 5.59 18.26 -13.96
C PRO A 296 4.61 18.79 -15.02
N ILE A 297 3.77 17.90 -15.55
CA ILE A 297 2.62 18.24 -16.41
C ILE A 297 1.41 18.75 -15.60
N GLY A 298 1.38 18.48 -14.30
CA GLY A 298 0.39 19.01 -13.36
C GLY A 298 0.90 19.01 -11.92
N SER A 299 0.56 20.03 -11.14
CA SER A 299 0.94 20.15 -9.73
C SER A 299 -0.22 20.68 -8.88
N HIS A 300 -0.44 20.07 -7.71
CA HIS A 300 -1.49 20.45 -6.77
C HIS A 300 -0.98 20.33 -5.33
N SER A 301 -1.31 21.31 -4.48
CA SER A 301 -0.99 21.25 -3.05
C SER A 301 -2.22 20.95 -2.22
N PHE A 302 -2.08 19.99 -1.29
CA PHE A 302 -3.10 19.67 -0.28
C PHE A 302 -2.79 20.32 1.08
N GLY A 303 -1.84 21.27 1.14
CA GLY A 303 -1.26 21.72 2.41
C GLY A 303 -0.28 20.69 2.96
N TRP A 304 -0.23 20.49 4.28
CA TRP A 304 0.65 19.49 4.90
C TRP A 304 0.02 18.10 4.86
N ILE A 305 0.79 17.12 4.37
CA ILE A 305 0.40 15.72 4.29
C ILE A 305 1.28 14.92 5.26
N ASP A 306 0.66 14.38 6.31
CA ASP A 306 1.37 13.55 7.30
C ASP A 306 1.47 12.08 6.85
N GLY A 307 0.40 11.59 6.23
CA GLY A 307 0.31 10.24 5.68
C GLY A 307 -0.44 10.23 4.36
N VAL A 308 -0.01 9.38 3.44
CA VAL A 308 -0.65 9.19 2.14
C VAL A 308 -0.52 7.75 1.68
N SER A 309 -1.51 7.30 0.92
CA SER A 309 -1.47 6.07 0.15
C SER A 309 -2.16 6.31 -1.18
N VAL A 310 -1.40 6.13 -2.26
CA VAL A 310 -1.90 6.17 -3.62
C VAL A 310 -1.89 4.76 -4.18
N ASN A 311 -3.03 4.34 -4.74
CA ASN A 311 -3.15 3.06 -5.43
C ASN A 311 -3.99 3.18 -6.70
N GLN A 312 -3.65 2.33 -7.67
CA GLN A 312 -4.49 2.12 -8.85
C GLN A 312 -5.77 1.42 -8.41
N GLN A 313 -6.92 1.94 -8.81
CA GLN A 313 -8.17 1.22 -8.61
C GLN A 313 -8.18 0.01 -9.54
N CYS A 314 -8.51 -1.16 -8.99
CA CYS A 314 -8.76 -2.33 -9.82
C CYS A 314 -10.15 -2.18 -10.46
N ASP A 315 -10.30 -2.47 -11.75
CA ASP A 315 -11.60 -2.89 -12.30
C ASP A 315 -11.57 -4.42 -12.45
N PRO A 316 -12.13 -5.15 -11.47
CA PRO A 316 -12.05 -6.60 -11.45
C PRO A 316 -12.63 -7.26 -12.72
N LEU A 317 -13.67 -6.66 -13.30
CA LEU A 317 -14.39 -7.22 -14.43
C LEU A 317 -13.65 -6.97 -15.74
N SER A 318 -13.08 -5.78 -15.93
CA SER A 318 -12.24 -5.49 -17.10
C SER A 318 -11.05 -6.45 -17.18
N HIS A 319 -10.44 -6.80 -16.04
CA HIS A 319 -9.37 -7.80 -15.98
C HIS A 319 -9.85 -9.22 -16.32
N ALA A 320 -11.02 -9.64 -15.81
CA ALA A 320 -11.53 -10.99 -16.03
C ALA A 320 -11.96 -11.25 -17.48
N ALA A 321 -12.45 -10.22 -18.19
CA ALA A 321 -12.94 -10.33 -19.55
C ALA A 321 -11.85 -10.63 -20.60
N GLY A 322 -10.56 -10.64 -20.22
CA GLY A 322 -9.47 -10.91 -21.15
C GLY A 322 -9.28 -9.81 -22.20
N LEU A 323 -9.96 -8.66 -22.05
CA LEU A 323 -9.80 -7.46 -22.87
C LEU A 323 -8.48 -6.72 -22.59
N ALA A 324 -7.54 -7.37 -21.90
CA ALA A 324 -6.21 -6.87 -21.53
C ALA A 324 -5.32 -6.45 -22.72
N GLY A 325 -5.81 -6.57 -23.96
CA GLY A 325 -5.15 -6.06 -25.17
C GLY A 325 -5.21 -4.54 -25.31
N SER A 326 -6.20 -3.86 -24.74
CA SER A 326 -6.17 -2.39 -24.60
C SER A 326 -5.76 -2.05 -23.18
N ALA A 327 -4.63 -1.35 -23.03
CA ALA A 327 -4.15 -0.84 -21.75
C ALA A 327 -5.12 0.24 -21.23
N GLU A 328 -6.27 -0.17 -20.70
CA GLU A 328 -7.23 0.75 -20.11
C GLU A 328 -6.56 1.44 -18.92
N ILE A 329 -6.40 2.76 -19.02
CA ILE A 329 -5.82 3.57 -17.96
C ILE A 329 -6.79 3.51 -16.79
N THR A 330 -6.36 2.94 -15.67
CA THR A 330 -7.19 2.89 -14.47
C THR A 330 -7.06 4.18 -13.65
N PRO A 331 -8.15 4.64 -13.00
CA PRO A 331 -8.09 5.77 -12.07
C PRO A 331 -7.10 5.52 -10.93
N LEU A 332 -6.39 6.57 -10.50
CA LEU A 332 -5.62 6.53 -9.27
C LEU A 332 -6.47 7.07 -8.13
N SER A 333 -6.47 6.38 -7.00
CA SER A 333 -7.02 6.88 -5.75
C SER A 333 -5.90 7.34 -4.84
N ILE A 334 -6.06 8.54 -4.29
CA ILE A 334 -5.13 9.17 -3.37
C ILE A 334 -5.86 9.31 -2.04
N LEU A 335 -5.53 8.49 -1.05
CA LEU A 335 -6.02 8.65 0.32
C LEU A 335 -4.95 9.35 1.15
N LEU A 336 -5.28 10.51 1.70
CA LEU A 336 -4.35 11.30 2.51
C LEU A 336 -4.93 11.69 3.86
N ARG A 337 -4.05 11.87 4.84
CA ARG A 337 -4.33 12.55 6.10
C ARG A 337 -3.67 13.91 6.04
N ALA A 338 -4.50 14.94 5.83
CA ALA A 338 -4.05 16.32 5.90
C ALA A 338 -3.83 16.74 7.36
N GLU A 339 -2.81 17.58 7.55
CA GLU A 339 -2.61 18.36 8.78
C GLU A 339 -2.84 19.83 8.45
N SER A 340 -3.44 20.54 9.39
CA SER A 340 -3.58 21.98 9.27
C SER A 340 -2.23 22.64 9.49
N ASP A 341 -1.87 23.60 8.63
CA ASP A 341 -0.71 24.48 8.86
C ASP A 341 -0.89 25.38 10.08
N ASP A 342 -2.14 25.58 10.52
CA ASP A 342 -2.42 26.24 11.78
C ASP A 342 -2.24 25.25 12.94
N PRO A 343 -1.20 25.37 13.79
CA PRO A 343 -0.98 24.49 14.92
C PRO A 343 -2.10 24.58 15.97
N TRP A 344 -2.93 25.63 15.91
CA TRP A 344 -4.06 25.89 16.79
C TRP A 344 -5.40 25.40 16.22
N ALA A 345 -5.44 25.00 14.94
CA ALA A 345 -6.65 24.42 14.35
C ALA A 345 -6.99 23.05 14.97
N SER A 346 -8.30 22.77 14.99
CA SER A 346 -8.97 21.70 15.75
C SER A 346 -8.25 20.35 15.84
N ASP A 347 -8.49 19.64 16.95
CA ASP A 347 -8.02 18.26 17.24
C ASP A 347 -8.52 17.14 16.30
N VAL A 348 -9.13 17.47 15.16
CA VAL A 348 -9.69 16.50 14.22
C VAL A 348 -8.87 16.47 12.95
N HIS A 349 -8.15 15.36 12.73
CA HIS A 349 -7.63 15.04 11.41
C HIS A 349 -8.74 14.43 10.57
N LYS A 350 -8.68 14.66 9.26
CA LYS A 350 -9.56 14.00 8.31
C LYS A 350 -8.72 13.16 7.37
N LEU A 351 -9.23 11.97 7.10
CA LEU A 351 -8.80 11.16 5.97
C LEU A 351 -9.70 11.52 4.80
N GLU A 352 -9.07 12.01 3.73
CA GLU A 352 -9.75 12.50 2.54
C GLU A 352 -9.24 11.71 1.34
N GLN A 353 -10.17 11.23 0.52
CA GLN A 353 -9.84 10.57 -0.72
C GLN A 353 -9.97 11.54 -1.89
N PHE A 354 -9.03 11.48 -2.81
CA PHE A 354 -9.04 12.16 -4.09
C PHE A 354 -8.88 11.13 -5.21
N LEU A 355 -9.45 11.44 -6.38
CA LEU A 355 -9.42 10.60 -7.55
C LEU A 355 -8.71 11.34 -8.68
N LEU A 356 -7.73 10.68 -9.28
CA LEU A 356 -7.10 11.13 -10.50
C LEU A 356 -7.66 10.27 -11.64
N LEU A 357 -8.57 10.86 -12.41
CA LEU A 357 -9.31 10.15 -13.46
C LEU A 357 -8.49 10.07 -14.76
N PRO A 358 -8.60 8.98 -15.53
CA PRO A 358 -8.02 8.91 -16.86
C PRO A 358 -8.50 10.06 -17.74
N ASN A 359 -7.61 10.62 -18.55
CA ASN A 359 -7.97 11.68 -19.48
C ASN A 359 -8.58 11.06 -20.76
N PRO A 360 -9.88 11.29 -21.05
CA PRO A 360 -10.50 10.74 -22.26
C PRO A 360 -9.90 11.30 -23.56
N ALA A 361 -9.24 12.46 -23.50
CA ALA A 361 -8.53 13.03 -24.65
C ALA A 361 -7.15 12.39 -24.88
N PHE A 362 -6.64 11.60 -23.94
CA PHE A 362 -5.43 10.81 -24.13
C PHE A 362 -5.77 9.62 -25.02
N ALA A 363 -5.88 9.88 -26.32
CA ALA A 363 -5.84 8.82 -27.31
C ALA A 363 -4.41 8.27 -27.28
N GLU A 364 -4.23 7.03 -26.83
CA GLU A 364 -3.01 6.32 -27.20
C GLU A 364 -2.96 6.36 -28.73
N PRO A 365 -1.88 6.89 -29.34
CA PRO A 365 -1.72 6.83 -30.78
C PRO A 365 -1.74 5.35 -31.12
N THR A 366 -2.92 4.86 -31.48
CA THR A 366 -3.18 3.48 -31.85
C THR A 366 -2.20 3.28 -32.98
N GLN A 367 -1.11 2.55 -32.72
CA GLN A 367 0.03 2.43 -33.62
C GLN A 367 -0.55 2.20 -35.00
N ALA A 368 -0.61 3.28 -35.79
CA ALA A 368 -1.25 3.25 -37.08
C ALA A 368 -0.35 2.32 -37.86
N SER A 369 -0.86 1.10 -38.03
CA SER A 369 -0.11 -0.06 -38.45
C SER A 369 0.73 0.37 -39.64
N ASP A 370 2.04 0.09 -39.58
CA ASP A 370 3.05 0.33 -40.62
C ASP A 370 2.53 -0.04 -42.00
N THR A 371 1.71 0.83 -42.58
CA THR A 371 1.26 0.72 -43.94
C THR A 371 2.35 1.42 -44.70
N GLN A 372 3.43 0.66 -44.95
CA GLN A 372 4.54 1.03 -45.80
C GLN A 372 4.02 1.87 -46.98
N PRO A 373 4.35 3.17 -47.07
CA PRO A 373 4.06 3.90 -48.28
C PRO A 373 5.00 3.36 -49.36
N ASP A 374 4.41 2.64 -50.31
CA ASP A 374 5.05 2.24 -51.56
C ASP A 374 5.70 3.47 -52.22
N THR A 375 6.95 3.28 -52.58
CA THR A 375 7.87 4.20 -53.25
C THR A 375 7.27 4.86 -54.48
N THR A 376 6.96 6.18 -54.43
CA THR A 376 6.86 6.98 -55.66
C THR A 376 7.27 8.46 -55.51
N VAL A 377 8.42 8.75 -56.15
CA VAL A 377 8.79 9.93 -56.97
C VAL A 377 9.09 11.28 -56.30
N ASP A 378 10.38 11.63 -56.41
CA ASP A 378 11.05 12.92 -56.35
C ASP A 378 10.18 14.17 -56.57
N ALA A 379 9.93 14.92 -55.49
CA ALA A 379 9.53 16.32 -55.56
C ALA A 379 10.39 17.18 -54.60
N PRO A 380 10.89 18.35 -55.02
CA PRO A 380 11.74 19.20 -54.20
C PRO A 380 10.94 19.80 -53.05
N GLN A 381 11.27 19.42 -51.81
CA GLN A 381 10.61 19.91 -50.60
C GLN A 381 11.05 21.35 -50.28
N LEU A 382 10.07 22.25 -50.31
CA LEU A 382 10.18 23.60 -49.75
C LEU A 382 10.29 23.49 -48.22
N PHE A 383 11.29 24.16 -47.64
CA PHE A 383 11.52 24.26 -46.20
C PHE A 383 10.31 24.90 -45.50
N GLU A 384 9.39 24.09 -44.97
CA GLU A 384 8.42 24.58 -43.98
C GLU A 384 9.13 24.77 -42.62
N PRO A 385 8.86 25.87 -41.92
CA PRO A 385 9.42 26.10 -40.59
C PRO A 385 8.94 25.01 -39.61
N PRO A 386 9.80 24.57 -38.67
CA PRO A 386 9.47 23.49 -37.74
C PRO A 386 8.26 23.88 -36.89
N THR A 387 7.14 23.21 -37.12
CA THR A 387 5.94 23.32 -36.29
C THR A 387 6.31 22.99 -34.83
N PRO A 388 5.91 23.80 -33.84
CA PRO A 388 6.19 23.49 -32.43
C PRO A 388 5.62 22.10 -32.10
N PRO A 389 6.35 21.30 -31.30
CA PRO A 389 5.88 19.97 -30.92
C PRO A 389 4.49 20.08 -30.30
N PRO A 390 3.54 19.20 -30.67
CA PRO A 390 2.20 19.24 -30.12
C PRO A 390 2.28 19.12 -28.59
N ALA A 391 1.48 19.93 -27.89
CA ALA A 391 1.40 19.87 -26.44
C ALA A 391 1.07 18.43 -26.01
N LEU A 392 1.93 17.84 -25.17
CA LEU A 392 1.75 16.49 -24.66
C LEU A 392 0.44 16.43 -23.88
N THR A 393 -0.50 15.62 -24.36
CA THR A 393 -1.76 15.39 -23.65
C THR A 393 -1.47 14.53 -22.43
N ALA A 394 -1.86 14.98 -21.24
CA ALA A 394 -1.66 14.24 -20.00
C ALA A 394 -2.53 12.96 -19.97
N PRO A 395 -2.02 11.80 -19.50
CA PRO A 395 -2.81 10.57 -19.39
C PRO A 395 -3.91 10.64 -18.32
N TYR A 396 -3.84 11.62 -17.44
CA TYR A 396 -4.78 11.82 -16.34
C TYR A 396 -5.30 13.26 -16.31
N VAL A 397 -6.56 13.44 -15.93
CA VAL A 397 -7.16 14.77 -15.70
C VAL A 397 -6.65 15.32 -14.38
N PHE A 398 -6.09 16.53 -14.41
CA PHE A 398 -5.48 17.18 -13.25
C PHE A 398 -6.12 18.56 -13.02
N PRO A 399 -6.37 19.02 -11.77
CA PRO A 399 -6.00 18.41 -10.48
C PRO A 399 -6.84 17.20 -10.06
N PRO A 400 -6.38 16.41 -9.07
CA PRO A 400 -7.18 15.35 -8.47
C PRO A 400 -8.52 15.87 -7.93
N VAL A 401 -9.59 15.12 -8.17
CA VAL A 401 -10.95 15.48 -7.73
C VAL A 401 -11.23 14.86 -6.38
N ARG A 402 -11.63 15.67 -5.40
CA ARG A 402 -12.01 15.19 -4.07
C ARG A 402 -13.22 14.26 -4.16
N ALA A 403 -13.12 13.07 -3.58
CA ALA A 403 -14.27 12.19 -3.40
C ALA A 403 -15.18 12.75 -2.28
N GLU A 404 -16.49 12.51 -2.37
CA GLU A 404 -17.48 13.07 -1.43
C GLU A 404 -17.29 12.61 0.02
N ARG A 405 -16.57 11.50 0.22
CA ARG A 405 -16.52 10.78 1.48
C ARG A 405 -15.21 11.02 2.22
N THR A 406 -15.33 11.32 3.50
CA THR A 406 -14.20 11.52 4.42
C THR A 406 -14.38 10.69 5.67
N ALA A 407 -13.29 10.20 6.25
CA ALA A 407 -13.31 9.59 7.57
C ALA A 407 -12.66 10.51 8.60
N SER A 408 -13.24 10.58 9.81
CA SER A 408 -12.61 11.28 10.92
C SER A 408 -11.47 10.46 11.50
N ALA A 409 -10.35 11.11 11.79
CA ALA A 409 -9.24 10.58 12.55
C ALA A 409 -8.96 11.48 13.77
N ILE A 410 -8.67 10.88 14.92
CA ILE A 410 -8.37 11.65 16.14
C ILE A 410 -6.91 12.09 16.12
N ARG A 411 -6.64 13.35 16.50
CA ARG A 411 -5.28 13.85 16.76
C ARG A 411 -4.68 13.21 17.99
N GLY A 412 -3.43 12.80 17.88
CA GLY A 412 -2.68 12.20 18.96
C GLY A 412 -1.22 12.03 18.59
N PHE A 413 -0.43 11.54 19.53
CA PHE A 413 0.98 11.26 19.28
C PHE A 413 1.10 10.04 18.36
N LEU A 414 1.23 10.29 17.07
CA LEU A 414 1.27 9.25 16.05
C LEU A 414 2.71 8.86 15.73
N ARG A 415 3.08 7.61 16.05
CA ARG A 415 4.38 7.06 15.69
C ARG A 415 4.39 6.40 14.31
N CYS A 416 3.23 5.87 13.90
CA CYS A 416 3.03 5.27 12.61
C CYS A 416 2.15 6.19 11.75
N THR A 417 2.77 7.00 10.91
CA THR A 417 2.02 7.92 10.03
C THR A 417 1.45 7.22 8.81
N ASN A 418 1.81 5.95 8.58
CA ASN A 418 1.35 5.15 7.46
C ASN A 418 -0.18 5.08 7.40
N ILE A 419 -0.68 5.26 6.20
CA ILE A 419 -2.02 4.88 5.78
C ILE A 419 -1.80 3.81 4.71
N VAL A 420 -2.61 2.76 4.72
CA VAL A 420 -2.60 1.79 3.63
C VAL A 420 -3.97 1.76 3.01
N PHE A 421 -4.02 1.95 1.69
CA PHE A 421 -5.27 2.04 0.93
C PHE A 421 -5.27 1.00 -0.18
N GLY A 422 -6.08 -0.04 -0.09
CA GLY A 422 -6.14 -1.08 -1.10
C GLY A 422 -6.84 -0.67 -2.40
N ALA A 423 -6.62 -1.44 -3.46
CA ALA A 423 -7.19 -1.23 -4.79
C ALA A 423 -8.71 -1.40 -4.82
N CYS A 424 -9.30 -2.16 -3.88
CA CYS A 424 -10.75 -2.33 -3.76
C CYS A 424 -11.42 -1.21 -2.95
N GLY A 425 -10.64 -0.24 -2.45
CA GLY A 425 -11.13 0.89 -1.67
C GLY A 425 -11.13 0.67 -0.16
N THR A 426 -10.50 -0.39 0.34
CA THR A 426 -10.40 -0.63 1.78
C THR A 426 -9.18 0.07 2.37
N ALA A 427 -9.34 0.76 3.50
CA ALA A 427 -8.29 1.55 4.11
C ALA A 427 -8.00 1.11 5.54
N LEU A 428 -6.72 1.14 5.93
CA LEU A 428 -6.25 0.89 7.29
C LEU A 428 -5.28 1.98 7.75
N TRP A 429 -5.38 2.36 9.02
CA TRP A 429 -4.45 3.30 9.66
C TRP A 429 -4.40 3.08 11.17
N ILE A 430 -3.33 3.57 11.79
CA ILE A 430 -3.23 3.61 13.24
C ILE A 430 -3.90 4.86 13.77
N GLN A 431 -4.88 4.67 14.65
CA GLN A 431 -5.53 5.72 15.40
C GLN A 431 -4.81 5.88 16.74
N PRO A 432 -4.05 6.98 16.93
CA PRO A 432 -3.28 7.18 18.15
C PRO A 432 -4.20 7.39 19.35
N ARG A 433 -3.61 7.27 20.54
CA ARG A 433 -4.27 7.68 21.79
C ARG A 433 -4.55 9.19 21.74
N PRO A 434 -5.75 9.65 22.14
CA PRO A 434 -6.03 11.08 22.23
C PRO A 434 -4.97 11.77 23.09
N ALA A 435 -4.49 12.93 22.64
CA ALA A 435 -3.56 13.73 23.42
C ALA A 435 -4.21 14.04 24.78
N ARG A 436 -3.53 13.69 25.88
CA ARG A 436 -3.97 14.16 27.20
C ARG A 436 -3.60 15.63 27.27
N ALA A 437 -4.59 16.51 27.46
CA ALA A 437 -4.44 17.96 27.57
C ALA A 437 -3.44 18.45 28.66
N ALA A 438 -2.84 17.56 29.44
CA ALA A 438 -2.03 17.89 30.62
C ALA A 438 -0.50 17.66 30.47
N HIS A 439 0.03 17.27 29.31
CA HIS A 439 1.46 16.93 29.19
C HIS A 439 2.20 17.61 28.02
N LEU A 440 1.96 18.90 27.80
CA LEU A 440 2.88 19.74 27.00
C LEU A 440 4.30 19.80 27.61
N THR A 441 4.49 19.35 28.85
CA THR A 441 5.80 19.20 29.52
C THR A 441 6.43 17.81 29.34
N GLY A 442 5.75 16.86 28.69
CA GLY A 442 6.23 15.48 28.50
C GLY A 442 7.06 15.24 27.25
N TYR A 443 7.53 16.30 26.58
CA TYR A 443 8.46 16.23 25.43
C TYR A 443 9.89 15.87 25.90
N ASP A 444 10.02 14.77 26.63
CA ASP A 444 11.32 14.21 26.96
C ASP A 444 11.49 12.87 26.25
N LEU A 445 12.11 12.95 25.07
CA LEU A 445 12.64 11.81 24.32
C LEU A 445 13.74 11.06 25.10
N HIS A 446 14.10 11.52 26.30
CA HIS A 446 15.04 10.89 27.21
C HIS A 446 14.53 10.64 28.64
N SER A 447 13.26 10.91 28.98
CA SER A 447 12.76 10.56 30.31
C SER A 447 12.54 9.05 30.40
N SER A 448 13.56 8.36 30.87
CA SER A 448 13.46 7.07 31.53
C SER A 448 12.31 7.10 32.55
N VAL A 449 11.75 5.91 32.76
CA VAL A 449 10.55 5.49 33.51
C VAL A 449 10.37 6.06 34.94
N THR A 450 11.17 7.01 35.41
CA THR A 450 11.31 7.38 36.82
C THR A 450 10.49 8.59 37.31
N GLN A 451 9.80 9.37 36.48
CA GLN A 451 9.12 10.60 36.97
C GLN A 451 7.59 10.53 37.13
N ILE A 452 6.93 9.41 36.85
CA ILE A 452 5.45 9.34 36.91
C ILE A 452 4.93 8.92 38.30
N SER A 453 5.77 8.38 39.18
CA SER A 453 5.32 7.87 40.48
C SER A 453 4.94 8.96 41.49
N ASP A 454 5.59 10.13 41.46
CA ASP A 454 5.38 11.18 42.47
C ASP A 454 4.26 12.16 42.13
N ALA A 455 3.86 12.27 40.86
CA ALA A 455 2.75 13.14 40.43
C ALA A 455 1.36 12.50 40.61
N LEU A 456 1.31 11.25 41.07
CA LEU A 456 0.07 10.51 41.35
C LEU A 456 -0.25 10.41 42.84
N ASP A 457 0.48 11.11 43.72
CA ASP A 457 0.06 11.20 45.13
C ASP A 457 -1.24 12.03 45.23
N PRO A 458 -2.40 11.40 45.53
CA PRO A 458 -3.66 12.10 45.64
C PRO A 458 -3.70 13.09 46.82
N ALA A 459 -2.70 13.08 47.71
CA ALA A 459 -2.65 13.96 48.87
C ALA A 459 -2.29 15.42 48.53
N HIS A 460 -1.78 15.71 47.33
CA HIS A 460 -1.22 17.05 47.00
C HIS A 460 -1.84 17.75 45.78
N ALA A 461 -2.91 17.20 45.20
CA ALA A 461 -3.63 17.88 44.12
C ALA A 461 -4.55 18.99 44.70
N PRO A 462 -4.37 20.27 44.33
CA PRO A 462 -5.25 21.35 44.78
C PRO A 462 -6.68 21.09 44.30
N LEU A 463 -7.61 21.11 45.25
CA LEU A 463 -9.04 20.91 45.09
C LEU A 463 -9.67 21.98 44.18
N SER A 464 -9.61 21.77 42.87
CA SER A 464 -10.44 22.50 41.90
C SER A 464 -11.81 21.79 41.79
N GLU A 465 -12.79 22.27 42.56
CA GLU A 465 -14.19 21.75 42.61
C GLU A 465 -14.91 21.69 41.25
N PHE A 466 -14.41 22.38 40.21
CA PHE A 466 -15.02 22.36 38.88
C PHE A 466 -14.78 21.05 38.08
N ALA A 467 -13.91 20.15 38.52
CA ALA A 467 -13.56 18.93 37.78
C ALA A 467 -14.32 17.66 38.21
N GLN A 468 -15.14 17.71 39.26
CA GLN A 468 -15.79 16.52 39.82
C GLN A 468 -17.13 16.14 39.17
N ALA A 469 -17.79 17.06 38.45
CA ALA A 469 -19.14 16.81 37.89
C ALA A 469 -19.18 15.98 36.59
N GLN A 470 -18.03 15.61 35.98
CA GLN A 470 -17.97 14.78 34.76
C GLN A 470 -17.24 13.44 34.94
N GLN A 471 -16.89 13.04 36.17
CA GLN A 471 -16.06 11.84 36.42
C GLN A 471 -16.85 10.51 36.51
N GLY A 472 -18.18 10.52 36.35
CA GLY A 472 -19.03 9.33 36.52
C GLY A 472 -18.99 8.31 35.39
N THR A 473 -18.60 8.69 34.18
CA THR A 473 -18.31 7.73 33.10
C THR A 473 -16.83 7.41 33.14
N GLN A 474 -16.49 6.22 33.64
CA GLN A 474 -15.14 5.66 33.56
C GLN A 474 -14.56 5.97 32.18
N ARG A 475 -13.61 6.92 32.13
CA ARG A 475 -12.91 7.30 30.92
C ARG A 475 -11.98 6.12 30.61
N ALA A 476 -12.56 5.06 30.04
CA ALA A 476 -11.85 3.88 29.61
C ALA A 476 -10.63 4.39 28.85
N LYS A 477 -9.43 4.05 29.35
CA LYS A 477 -8.18 4.52 28.76
C LYS A 477 -8.22 4.14 27.28
N MET A 478 -8.51 5.10 26.41
CA MET A 478 -8.59 4.85 24.97
C MET A 478 -7.21 4.36 24.55
N LYS A 479 -7.16 3.09 24.13
CA LYS A 479 -5.94 2.45 23.67
C LYS A 479 -5.69 2.86 22.22
N GLU A 480 -4.43 2.79 21.80
CA GLU A 480 -4.11 2.88 20.38
C GLU A 480 -4.85 1.76 19.64
N SER A 481 -5.43 2.08 18.48
CA SER A 481 -6.27 1.15 17.74
C SER A 481 -5.97 1.17 16.25
N LEU A 482 -6.03 0.01 15.63
CA LEU A 482 -6.03 -0.13 14.18
C LEU A 482 -7.45 0.17 13.73
N CYS A 483 -7.58 1.22 12.92
CA CYS A 483 -8.84 1.61 12.35
C CYS A 483 -8.93 1.19 10.89
N ALA A 484 -10.17 0.97 10.45
CA ALA A 484 -10.51 0.56 9.11
C ALA A 484 -11.70 1.35 8.59
N ALA A 485 -11.77 1.58 7.28
CA ALA A 485 -12.94 2.11 6.60
C ALA A 485 -12.97 1.66 5.13
N VAL A 486 -14.15 1.74 4.53
CA VAL A 486 -14.32 1.56 3.08
C VAL A 486 -14.57 2.93 2.46
N PHE A 487 -13.71 3.29 1.50
CA PHE A 487 -13.79 4.52 0.71
C PHE A 487 -14.30 4.21 -0.70
N ALA A 488 -14.33 5.20 -1.60
CA ALA A 488 -14.78 4.99 -2.97
C ALA A 488 -13.83 4.01 -3.69
N GLY A 489 -14.40 2.97 -4.28
CA GLY A 489 -13.68 1.89 -4.95
C GLY A 489 -14.65 0.78 -5.37
N PRO A 490 -14.16 -0.31 -5.98
CA PRO A 490 -14.98 -1.46 -6.38
C PRO A 490 -15.96 -1.94 -5.31
N LEU A 491 -15.47 -2.16 -4.08
CA LEU A 491 -16.30 -2.67 -2.98
C LEU A 491 -17.47 -1.71 -2.67
N GLN A 492 -17.20 -0.41 -2.56
CA GLN A 492 -18.24 0.58 -2.27
C GLN A 492 -19.19 0.81 -3.45
N ARG A 493 -18.72 0.68 -4.69
CA ARG A 493 -19.58 0.80 -5.88
C ARG A 493 -20.63 -0.30 -5.93
N CYS A 494 -20.25 -1.53 -5.57
CA CYS A 494 -21.17 -2.66 -5.51
C CYS A 494 -22.05 -2.63 -4.26
N HIS A 495 -21.58 -1.98 -3.19
CA HIS A 495 -22.27 -1.85 -1.90
C HIS A 495 -22.44 -0.37 -1.47
N PRO A 496 -23.31 0.40 -2.16
CA PRO A 496 -23.47 1.84 -1.91
C PRO A 496 -23.97 2.17 -0.50
N GLU A 497 -24.62 1.22 0.18
CA GLU A 497 -25.09 1.29 1.56
C GLU A 497 -23.97 1.35 2.60
N LEU A 498 -22.74 0.94 2.25
CA LEU A 498 -21.60 1.07 3.14
C LEU A 498 -21.31 2.54 3.36
N GLU A 499 -21.42 3.05 4.58
CA GLU A 499 -20.96 4.39 4.93
C GLU A 499 -19.44 4.39 5.09
N THR A 500 -18.78 5.49 4.70
CA THR A 500 -17.35 5.70 5.00
C THR A 500 -17.19 6.11 6.46
N LYS A 501 -17.38 5.13 7.34
CA LYS A 501 -17.26 5.28 8.78
C LYS A 501 -16.03 4.52 9.27
N ALA A 502 -15.11 5.25 9.89
CA ALA A 502 -13.99 4.65 10.60
C ALA A 502 -14.50 3.74 11.72
N ARG A 503 -13.99 2.51 11.76
CA ARG A 503 -14.21 1.57 12.87
C ARG A 503 -12.88 1.07 13.41
N ALA A 504 -12.77 0.92 14.72
CA ALA A 504 -11.63 0.25 15.33
C ALA A 504 -11.80 -1.26 15.17
N ILE A 505 -10.87 -1.91 14.47
CA ILE A 505 -10.90 -3.36 14.22
C ILE A 505 -9.99 -4.14 15.17
N TRP A 506 -8.99 -3.47 15.76
CA TRP A 506 -8.10 -4.08 16.72
C TRP A 506 -7.57 -3.02 17.68
N ALA A 507 -7.67 -3.24 18.98
CA ALA A 507 -7.09 -2.37 20.00
C ALA A 507 -5.82 -2.99 20.55
N GLN A 508 -4.76 -2.20 20.74
CA GLN A 508 -3.51 -2.67 21.31
C GLN A 508 -3.77 -3.31 22.69
N PRO A 509 -3.58 -4.63 22.89
CA PRO A 509 -3.91 -5.26 24.16
C PRO A 509 -3.02 -4.78 25.32
N ARG A 510 -1.73 -4.56 25.04
CA ARG A 510 -0.69 -4.29 26.06
C ARG A 510 -0.38 -2.81 26.20
N GLU A 511 -0.38 -2.30 27.43
CA GLU A 511 0.06 -0.93 27.70
C GLU A 511 1.56 -0.76 27.38
N GLY A 512 1.96 0.44 26.92
CA GLY A 512 3.36 0.78 26.65
C GLY A 512 3.90 0.35 25.28
N ARG A 513 3.16 -0.46 24.52
CA ARG A 513 3.54 -0.87 23.16
C ARG A 513 2.87 0.01 22.13
N ASN A 514 3.59 0.98 21.59
CA ASN A 514 3.04 1.82 20.53
C ASN A 514 3.40 1.21 19.18
N TRP A 515 2.46 1.19 18.23
CA TRP A 515 2.74 0.77 16.88
C TRP A 515 3.54 1.84 16.13
N THR A 516 4.58 1.41 15.44
CA THR A 516 5.54 2.25 14.72
C THR A 516 5.53 1.99 13.23
N ALA A 517 5.02 0.84 12.79
CA ALA A 517 4.90 0.48 11.39
C ALA A 517 3.61 -0.32 11.12
N LEU A 518 3.08 -0.18 9.91
CA LEU A 518 1.87 -0.85 9.44
C LEU A 518 2.05 -1.22 7.96
N ASP A 519 1.59 -2.42 7.61
CA ASP A 519 1.36 -2.85 6.23
C ASP A 519 0.10 -3.69 6.09
N TYR A 520 -0.46 -3.73 4.89
CA TYR A 520 -1.72 -4.40 4.59
C TYR A 520 -1.66 -5.10 3.24
N ASP A 521 -1.90 -6.41 3.25
CA ASP A 521 -2.16 -7.22 2.06
C ASP A 521 -3.67 -7.32 1.89
N GLU A 522 -4.21 -6.51 0.97
CA GLU A 522 -5.67 -6.39 0.75
C GLU A 522 -6.26 -7.71 0.27
N ASP A 523 -5.66 -8.33 -0.73
CA ASP A 523 -6.15 -9.56 -1.37
C ASP A 523 -6.23 -10.73 -0.38
N ARG A 524 -5.33 -10.76 0.60
CA ARG A 524 -5.28 -11.79 1.64
C ARG A 524 -5.96 -11.39 2.94
N GLY A 525 -6.39 -10.13 3.09
CA GLY A 525 -6.99 -9.66 4.33
C GLY A 525 -6.05 -9.78 5.53
N ARG A 526 -4.75 -9.55 5.32
CA ARG A 526 -3.70 -9.68 6.35
C ARG A 526 -3.06 -8.33 6.66
N VAL A 527 -2.86 -8.07 7.94
CA VAL A 527 -2.22 -6.83 8.43
C VAL A 527 -0.99 -7.18 9.23
N ALA A 528 0.10 -6.46 9.01
CA ALA A 528 1.30 -6.56 9.83
C ALA A 528 1.54 -5.24 10.59
N LEU A 529 1.73 -5.35 11.90
CA LEU A 529 1.90 -4.23 12.83
C LEU A 529 3.25 -4.35 13.52
N GLY A 530 4.16 -3.42 13.25
CA GLY A 530 5.44 -3.31 13.97
C GLY A 530 5.30 -2.42 15.20
N ALA A 531 5.87 -2.82 16.33
CA ALA A 531 5.79 -2.09 17.58
C ALA A 531 7.15 -1.52 18.04
N SER A 532 7.08 -0.53 18.93
CA SER A 532 8.25 0.15 19.51
C SER A 532 9.16 -0.73 20.37
N ASP A 533 8.67 -1.88 20.85
CA ASP A 533 9.45 -2.85 21.63
C ASP A 533 10.10 -3.94 20.75
N GLY A 534 9.94 -3.85 19.43
CA GLY A 534 10.49 -4.81 18.47
C GLY A 534 9.60 -6.01 18.19
N SER A 535 8.40 -6.08 18.78
CA SER A 535 7.41 -7.10 18.44
C SER A 535 6.70 -6.77 17.12
N VAL A 536 6.25 -7.83 16.43
CA VAL A 536 5.38 -7.74 15.26
C VAL A 536 4.12 -8.53 15.53
N THR A 537 2.97 -7.91 15.30
CA THR A 537 1.65 -8.57 15.36
C THR A 537 1.12 -8.70 13.94
N VAL A 538 0.71 -9.90 13.55
CA VAL A 538 0.05 -10.16 12.26
C VAL A 538 -1.39 -10.53 12.54
N LEU A 539 -2.31 -9.84 11.89
CA LEU A 539 -3.75 -10.08 11.95
C LEU A 539 -4.20 -10.70 10.63
N ASP A 540 -5.07 -11.68 10.70
CA ASP A 540 -5.75 -12.27 9.54
C ASP A 540 -7.26 -12.22 9.77
N PHE A 541 -7.95 -11.59 8.82
CA PHE A 541 -9.37 -11.32 8.91
C PHE A 541 -10.27 -12.54 8.64
N VAL A 542 -9.74 -13.65 8.11
CA VAL A 542 -10.57 -14.77 7.60
C VAL A 542 -10.21 -16.19 8.01
#